data_AF-A0A2H9LPW4-F1
#
_entry.id   AF-A0A2H9LPW4-F1
#
_cell.length_a   1.000
_cell.length_b   1.000
_cell.length_c   1.000
_cell.angle_alpha   90.00
_cell.angle_beta   90.00
_cell.angle_gamma   90.00
#
_symmetry.space_group_name_H-M   'P 1'
#
loop_
_entity.id
_entity.type
_entity.pdbx_description
1 polymer ?
#
loop_
_entity_poly.entity_id
_entity_poly.type
_entity_poly.pdbx_seq_one_letter_code
_entity_poly.pdbx_strand_id
1 'polypeptide(L)' 'MMRVKKDYESLRNKAFTVFNTANKKKHSVIYKIEKDEWCCDCTWNSLKETHCSHIKAVIKKINSKKAEKLVKKLGI' A
#
# COMPACT_ATOMS: atom_id res chain seq x y z
N MET A 1 7.25 3.23 -12.90
CA MET A 1 7.50 2.35 -11.74
C MET A 1 6.90 3.00 -10.50
N MET A 2 6.20 2.26 -9.63
CA MET A 2 5.67 2.82 -8.38
C MET A 2 6.58 2.45 -7.22
N ARG A 3 7.08 3.43 -6.48
CA ARG A 3 7.86 3.23 -5.25
C ARG A 3 6.94 3.38 -4.05
N VAL A 4 6.87 2.36 -3.22
CA VAL A 4 6.04 2.37 -2.00
C VAL A 4 6.96 2.52 -0.79
N LYS A 5 6.74 3.58 -0.01
CA LYS A 5 7.35 3.79 1.30
C LYS A 5 6.28 3.58 2.38
N LYS A 6 6.62 2.84 3.43
CA LYS A 6 5.77 2.73 4.63
C LYS A 6 6.14 3.91 5.53
N ASP A 7 5.15 4.71 5.91
CA ASP A 7 5.35 5.91 6.73
C ASP A 7 5.22 5.57 8.21
N TYR A 8 4.06 5.03 8.61
CA TYR A 8 3.83 4.52 9.96
C TYR A 8 2.88 3.32 9.96
N GLU A 9 2.95 2.54 11.03
CA GLU A 9 2.01 1.47 11.33
C GLU A 9 1.65 1.54 12.80
N SER A 10 0.35 1.57 13.06
CA SER A 10 -0.26 1.48 14.37
C SER A 10 -1.19 0.27 14.40
N LEU A 11 -1.72 -0.05 15.57
CA LEU A 11 -2.70 -1.14 15.73
C LEU A 11 -3.98 -0.91 14.92
N ARG A 12 -4.34 0.36 14.68
CA ARG A 12 -5.57 0.76 13.98
C ARG A 12 -5.35 1.06 12.51
N ASN A 13 -4.22 1.67 12.14
CA ASN A 13 -3.99 2.22 10.82
C ASN A 13 -2.58 1.92 10.30
N LYS A 14 -2.44 1.75 8.99
CA LYS A 14 -1.14 1.69 8.30
C LYS A 14 -1.10 2.74 7.20
N ALA A 15 -0.13 3.64 7.27
CA ALA A 15 0.05 4.65 6.25
C ALA A 15 1.24 4.32 5.33
N PHE A 16 1.02 4.57 4.04
CA PHE A 16 1.97 4.33 2.98
C PHE A 16 2.00 5.54 2.05
N THR A 17 3.21 5.93 1.67
CA THR A 17 3.44 6.95 0.65
C THR A 17 3.84 6.25 -0.64
N VAL A 18 3.03 6.40 -1.68
CA VAL A 18 3.29 5.83 -3.01
C VAL A 18 3.78 6.94 -3.93
N PHE A 19 5.02 6.82 -4.38
CA PHE A 19 5.62 7.72 -5.35
C PHE A 19 5.48 7.14 -6.75
N ASN A 20 4.75 7.86 -7.59
CA ASN A 20 4.57 7.50 -9.00
C ASN A 20 5.67 8.19 -9.82
N THR A 21 6.68 7.43 -10.25
CA THR A 21 7.80 8.00 -11.02
C THR A 21 7.40 8.51 -12.40
N ALA A 22 6.30 8.00 -12.96
CA ALA A 22 5.84 8.40 -14.29
C ALA A 22 5.25 9.83 -14.29
N ASN A 23 4.54 10.19 -13.23
CA ASN A 23 3.88 11.49 -13.11
C ASN A 23 4.56 12.43 -12.10
N LYS A 24 5.69 12.00 -11.49
CA LYS A 24 6.37 12.68 -10.37
C LYS A 24 5.44 13.09 -9.22
N LYS A 25 4.30 12.41 -9.07
CA LYS A 25 3.29 12.66 -8.03
C LYS A 25 3.46 11.67 -6.89
N LYS A 26 3.28 12.17 -5.67
CA LYS A 26 3.17 11.36 -4.45
C LYS A 26 1.70 11.21 -4.08
N HIS A 27 1.31 10.01 -3.67
CA HIS A 27 -0.03 9.72 -3.19
C HIS A 27 0.06 9.04 -1.83
N SER A 28 -0.80 9.47 -0.92
CA SER A 28 -0.95 8.84 0.38
C SER A 28 -1.99 7.74 0.31
N VAL A 29 -1.66 6.58 0.87
CA VAL A 29 -2.52 5.42 0.99
C VAL A 29 -2.57 5.03 2.46
N ILE A 30 -3.77 4.95 3.02
CA ILE A 30 -3.99 4.58 4.41
C ILE A 30 -4.87 3.34 4.42
N TYR A 31 -4.44 2.32 5.13
CA TYR A 31 -5.23 1.14 5.41
C TYR A 31 -5.72 1.21 6.86
N LYS A 32 -7.04 1.26 7.03
CA LYS A 32 -7.72 1.23 8.33
C LYS A 32 -8.00 -0.22 8.68
N ILE A 33 -7.21 -0.77 9.61
CA ILE A 33 -7.28 -2.17 10.03
C ILE A 33 -8.64 -2.47 10.68
N GLU A 34 -9.17 -1.54 11.48
CA GLU A 34 -10.44 -1.74 12.19
C GLU A 34 -11.66 -1.91 11.25
N LYS A 35 -11.59 -1.33 10.04
CA LYS A 35 -12.67 -1.37 9.05
C LYS A 35 -12.35 -2.22 7.83
N ASP A 36 -11.17 -2.85 7.82
CA ASP A 36 -10.58 -3.50 6.64
C ASP A 36 -10.64 -2.62 5.37
N GLU A 37 -10.45 -1.31 5.52
CA GLU A 37 -10.73 -0.32 4.46
C GLU A 37 -9.44 0.32 3.93
N TRP A 38 -9.32 0.41 2.60
CA TRP A 38 -8.26 1.15 1.93
C TRP A 38 -8.73 2.54 1.50
N CYS A 39 -8.06 3.57 2.01
CA CYS A 39 -8.21 4.94 1.54
C CYS A 39 -6.98 5.37 0.73
N CYS A 40 -7.20 5.96 -0.44
CA CYS A 40 -6.16 6.63 -1.20
C CYS A 40 -6.64 8.01 -1.60
N ASP A 41 -5.74 8.99 -1.50
CA ASP A 41 -5.99 10.39 -1.88
C ASP A 41 -6.11 10.62 -3.41
N CYS A 42 -6.02 9.58 -4.24
CA CYS A 42 -6.16 9.74 -5.68
C CYS A 42 -7.65 9.86 -6.09
N THR A 43 -7.93 10.80 -7.00
CA THR A 43 -9.27 11.05 -7.59
C THR A 43 -9.91 9.81 -8.20
N TRP A 44 -9.09 8.87 -8.69
CA TRP A 44 -9.55 7.60 -9.27
C TRP A 44 -10.22 6.65 -8.28
N ASN A 45 -9.83 6.69 -7.00
CA ASN A 45 -10.43 5.82 -5.97
C ASN A 45 -11.88 6.24 -5.65
N SER A 46 -12.21 7.51 -5.89
CA SER A 46 -13.55 8.05 -5.66
C SER A 46 -14.57 7.69 -6.75
N LEU A 47 -14.11 7.20 -7.91
CA LEU A 47 -14.97 6.98 -9.09
C LEU A 47 -15.33 5.51 -9.34
N LYS A 48 -14.63 4.56 -8.74
CA LYS A 48 -14.87 3.13 -8.92
C LYS A 48 -14.68 2.41 -7.59
N GLU A 49 -15.57 1.49 -7.25
CA GLU A 49 -15.50 0.55 -6.11
C GLU A 49 -14.31 -0.44 -6.20
N THR A 50 -13.31 -0.12 -7.01
CA THR A 50 -12.12 -0.94 -7.25
C THR A 50 -10.88 -0.25 -6.72
N HIS A 51 -10.01 -1.01 -6.07
CA HIS A 51 -8.72 -0.52 -5.58
C HIS A 51 -7.91 0.17 -6.68
N CYS A 52 -7.48 1.40 -6.42
CA CYS A 52 -6.62 2.14 -7.33
C CYS A 52 -5.23 1.49 -7.49
N SER A 53 -4.50 1.89 -8.53
CA SER A 53 -3.14 1.38 -8.80
C SER A 53 -2.17 1.60 -7.62
N HIS A 54 -2.35 2.65 -6.82
CA HIS A 54 -1.54 2.91 -5.62
C HIS A 54 -1.81 1.87 -4.52
N ILE A 55 -3.08 1.58 -4.24
CA ILE A 55 -3.47 0.55 -3.27
C ILE A 55 -2.95 -0.82 -3.72
N LYS A 56 -3.12 -1.16 -5.00
CA LYS A 56 -2.58 -2.41 -5.58
C LYS A 56 -1.06 -2.51 -5.43
N ALA A 57 -0.33 -1.42 -5.65
CA ALA A 57 1.11 -1.38 -5.46
C ALA A 57 1.51 -1.60 -3.99
N VAL A 58 0.77 -1.02 -3.05
CA VAL A 58 0.97 -1.23 -1.61
C VAL A 58 0.71 -2.69 -1.24
N ILE A 59 -0.42 -3.26 -1.65
CA ILE A 59 -0.77 -4.66 -1.39
C ILE A 59 0.31 -5.60 -1.93
N LYS A 60 0.76 -5.38 -3.17
CA LYS A 60 1.85 -6.18 -3.77
C LYS A 60 3.14 -6.08 -2.95
N LYS A 61 3.50 -4.88 -2.46
CA LYS A 61 4.70 -4.68 -1.63
C LYS A 61 4.58 -5.39 -0.28
N ILE A 62 3.41 -5.35 0.35
CA ILE A 62 3.15 -6.04 1.63
C ILE A 62 3.22 -7.55 1.45
N ASN A 63 2.56 -8.10 0.42
CA ASN A 63 2.59 -9.53 0.14
C ASN A 63 4.00 -10.02 -0.19
N SER A 64 4.77 -9.27 -0.99
CA SER A 64 6.18 -9.56 -1.24
C SER A 64 6.99 -9.62 0.06
N LYS A 65 6.85 -8.63 0.95
CA LYS A 65 7.55 -8.64 2.24
C LYS A 65 7.12 -9.80 3.16
N LYS A 66 5.84 -10.19 3.12
CA LYS A 66 5.32 -11.32 3.90
C LYS A 66 5.89 -12.63 3.37
N ALA A 67 5.95 -12.79 2.05
CA ALA A 67 6.60 -13.93 1.40
C ALA A 67 8.10 -13.99 1.73
N GLU A 68 8.83 -12.86 1.63
CA GLU A 68 10.24 -12.79 2.02
C GLU A 68 10.48 -13.17 3.50
N LYS A 69 9.61 -12.68 4.40
CA LYS A 69 9.68 -13.07 5.83
C LYS A 69 9.39 -14.55 6.04
N LEU A 70 8.46 -15.13 5.29
CA LEU A 70 8.14 -16.55 5.37
C LEU A 70 9.31 -17.41 4.90
N VAL A 71 9.93 -17.07 3.76
CA VAL A 71 11.13 -17.78 3.26
C VAL A 71 12.26 -17.74 4.29
N LYS A 72 12.56 -16.55 4.85
CA LYS A 72 13.58 -16.43 5.92
C LYS A 72 13.25 -17.23 7.18
N LYS A 73 11.97 -17.35 7.53
CA LYS A 73 11.52 -18.14 8.69
C LYS A 73 11.63 -19.65 8.43
N LEU A 74 11.46 -20.07 7.18
CA LEU A 74 11.57 -21.47 6.76
C LEU A 74 13.02 -21.92 6.55
N GLY A 75 14.00 -21.02 6.65
CA GLY A 75 15.42 -21.37 6.67
C GLY A 75 15.97 -21.93 5.35
N ILE A 76 15.28 -21.64 4.24
CA ILE A 76 15.71 -22.00 2.87
C ILE A 76 16.49 -20.84 2.27
#